data_AF-A0A420NPM2-F1
#
_entry.id   AF-A0A420NPM2-F1
#
_cell.length_a   1.000
_cell.length_b   1.000
_cell.length_c   1.000
_cell.angle_alpha   90.00
_cell.angle_beta   90.00
_cell.angle_gamma   90.00
#
_symmetry.space_group_name_H-M   'P 1'
#
loop_
_entity.id
_entity.type
_entity.pdbx_description
1 polymer ?
#
loop_
_entity_poly.entity_id
_entity_poly.type
_entity_poly.pdbx_seq_one_letter_code
_entity_poly.pdbx_strand_id
1 'polypeptide(L)'
;MGVKSDIAGSVRVPARFTGVYGFRPEVNRLPWSKQAELASKGWQGVQPTLGQMARTAQDLTLFMKTIIQVEPWRYDSTAFAVPWHDAPRKDKLTIGV
;
A
#
# COMPACT_ATOMS: atom_id res chain seq x y z
N MET A 1 1.51 -5.26 -13.33
CA MET A 1 1.39 -4.57 -12.03
C MET A 1 2.38 -3.42 -12.01
N GLY A 2 2.06 -2.33 -11.32
CA GLY A 2 2.95 -1.19 -11.13
C GLY A 2 2.93 -0.70 -9.69
N VAL A 3 4.02 -0.09 -9.24
CA VAL A 3 4.18 0.50 -7.91
C VAL A 3 4.28 2.02 -8.07
N LYS A 4 3.58 2.77 -7.23
CA LYS A 4 3.63 4.23 -7.19
C LYS A 4 3.56 4.70 -5.75
N SER A 5 3.88 5.96 -5.50
CA SER A 5 3.66 6.61 -4.23
C SER A 5 2.28 7.26 -4.15
N ASP A 6 1.63 7.22 -2.99
CA ASP A 6 0.37 7.91 -2.71
C ASP A 6 0.48 8.68 -1.40
N ILE A 7 0.37 10.01 -1.48
CA ILE A 7 0.20 10.88 -0.31
C ILE A 7 -1.22 11.46 -0.27
N ALA A 8 -1.74 11.89 -1.43
CA ALA A 8 -3.03 12.55 -1.57
C ALA A 8 -3.92 11.90 -2.64
N GLY A 9 -3.74 10.59 -2.91
CA GLY A 9 -4.52 9.87 -3.93
C GLY A 9 -3.77 9.60 -5.23
N SER A 10 -2.45 9.81 -5.28
CA SER A 10 -1.61 9.64 -6.48
C SER A 10 -1.55 8.20 -7.03
N VAL A 11 -2.10 7.21 -6.32
CA VAL A 11 -2.38 5.86 -6.83
C VAL A 11 -3.85 5.70 -7.23
N ARG A 12 -4.77 6.13 -6.36
CA ARG A 12 -6.23 5.91 -6.54
C ARG A 12 -6.83 6.75 -7.67
N VAL A 13 -6.42 8.01 -7.78
CA VAL A 13 -6.88 8.93 -8.83
C VAL A 13 -6.51 8.42 -10.23
N PRO A 14 -5.24 8.13 -10.57
CA PRO A 14 -4.92 7.61 -11.90
C PRO A 14 -5.52 6.23 -12.16
N ALA A 15 -5.65 5.37 -11.13
CA ALA A 15 -6.34 4.09 -11.27
C ALA A 15 -7.79 4.27 -11.74
N ARG A 16 -8.50 5.26 -11.18
CA ARG A 16 -9.87 5.59 -11.57
C ARG A 16 -10.00 6.07 -13.03
N PHE A 17 -9.02 6.81 -13.53
CA PHE A 17 -9.02 7.32 -14.92
C PHE A 17 -8.55 6.29 -15.95
N THR A 18 -7.73 5.33 -15.54
CA THR A 18 -7.18 4.29 -16.43
C THR A 18 -7.96 2.97 -16.38
N GLY A 19 -8.99 2.88 -15.53
CA GLY A 19 -9.84 1.69 -15.44
C GLY A 19 -9.14 0.48 -14.79
N VAL A 20 -8.19 0.72 -13.90
CA VAL A 20 -7.46 -0.34 -13.17
C VAL A 20 -7.73 -0.23 -11.67
N TYR A 21 -7.37 -1.27 -10.92
CA TYR A 21 -7.45 -1.24 -9.46
C TYR A 21 -6.22 -0.53 -8.90
N GLY A 22 -6.45 0.36 -7.94
CA GLY A 22 -5.40 1.07 -7.20
C GLY A 22 -5.59 0.88 -5.69
N PHE A 23 -4.56 0.40 -5.00
CA PHE A 23 -4.59 0.18 -3.55
C PHE A 23 -3.50 1.00 -2.87
N ARG A 24 -3.90 1.74 -1.83
CA ARG A 24 -3.02 2.46 -0.92
C ARG A 24 -3.07 1.72 0.44
N PRO A 25 -2.00 1.02 0.85
CA PRO A 25 -1.92 0.42 2.17
C PRO A 25 -1.68 1.48 3.26
N GLU A 26 -1.70 1.03 4.50
CA GLU A 26 -1.28 1.82 5.66
C GLU A 26 0.15 2.37 5.45
N VAL A 27 0.43 3.53 6.06
CA VAL A 27 1.79 4.08 6.10
C VAL A 27 2.71 3.05 6.77
N ASN A 28 3.96 2.95 6.32
CA ASN A 28 4.95 2.01 6.86
C ASN A 28 4.58 0.51 6.72
N ARG A 29 3.51 0.16 6.01
CA ARG A 29 3.23 -1.25 5.70
C ARG A 29 4.22 -1.83 4.69
N LEU A 30 4.73 -0.99 3.80
CA LEU A 30 5.73 -1.34 2.81
C LEU A 30 7.02 -0.56 3.08
N PRO A 31 8.19 -1.13 2.73
CA PRO A 31 9.48 -0.47 2.93
C PRO A 31 9.58 0.81 2.10
N TRP A 32 9.91 1.94 2.74
CA TRP A 32 10.04 3.26 2.11
C TRP A 32 11.50 3.69 1.90
N SER A 33 12.46 2.94 2.41
CA SER A 33 13.87 3.27 2.29
C SER A 33 14.31 3.31 0.82
N LYS A 34 15.00 4.40 0.45
CA LYS A 34 15.50 4.73 -0.91
C LYS A 34 14.46 5.26 -1.90
N GLN A 35 13.28 5.65 -1.42
CA GLN A 35 12.27 6.32 -2.24
C GLN A 35 12.60 7.81 -2.36
N ALA A 36 12.13 8.42 -3.44
CA ALA A 36 12.24 9.87 -3.61
C ALA A 36 11.55 10.61 -2.44
N GLU A 37 12.15 11.71 -2.00
CA GLU A 37 11.55 12.58 -1.01
C GLU A 37 10.30 13.26 -1.60
N LEU A 38 9.12 12.90 -1.08
CA LEU A 38 7.83 13.48 -1.50
C LEU A 38 7.33 14.56 -0.53
N ALA A 39 7.95 14.65 0.63
CA ALA A 39 7.68 15.66 1.65
C ALA A 39 9.01 16.10 2.26
N SER A 40 9.06 17.33 2.75
CA SER A 40 10.24 17.87 3.43
C SER A 40 10.64 17.00 4.62
N LYS A 41 11.96 16.88 4.87
CA LYS A 41 12.47 16.19 6.06
C LYS A 41 11.83 16.75 7.32
N GLY A 42 11.29 15.86 8.16
CA GLY A 42 10.58 16.24 9.39
C GLY A 42 9.09 16.54 9.23
N TRP A 43 8.50 16.33 8.05
CA TRP A 43 7.05 16.42 7.85
C TRP A 43 6.28 15.43 8.76
N GLN A 44 5.36 15.97 9.56
CA GLN A 44 4.53 15.20 10.50
C GLN A 44 3.06 15.06 10.06
N GLY A 45 2.70 15.61 8.90
CA GLY A 45 1.34 15.55 8.38
C GLY A 45 1.01 14.19 7.74
N VAL A 46 0.16 14.21 6.72
CA VAL A 46 -0.16 13.00 5.96
C VAL A 46 1.12 12.43 5.35
N GLN A 47 1.49 11.24 5.77
CA GLN A 47 2.70 10.58 5.28
C GLN A 47 2.47 9.92 3.92
N PRO A 48 3.46 9.93 3.02
CA PRO A 48 3.41 9.15 1.79
C PRO A 48 3.52 7.65 2.10
N THR A 49 2.91 6.84 1.25
CA THR A 49 3.07 5.39 1.28
C THR A 49 3.19 4.84 -0.14
N LEU A 50 3.70 3.62 -0.27
CA LEU A 50 3.72 2.92 -1.55
C LEU A 50 2.37 2.27 -1.79
N GLY A 51 1.75 2.56 -2.92
CA GLY A 51 0.56 1.86 -3.40
C GLY A 51 0.82 1.10 -4.69
N GLN A 52 -0.08 0.18 -5.00
CA GLN A 52 0.01 -0.66 -6.19
C GLN A 52 -1.14 -0.37 -7.14
N MET A 53 -0.86 -0.58 -8.42
CA MET A 53 -1.85 -0.57 -9.49
C MET A 53 -1.81 -1.87 -10.27
N ALA A 54 -2.97 -2.49 -10.48
CA ALA A 54 -3.08 -3.75 -11.18
C ALA A 54 -4.42 -3.90 -11.93
N ARG A 55 -4.49 -4.82 -12.88
CA ARG A 55 -5.70 -5.07 -13.68
C ARG A 55 -6.76 -5.86 -12.91
N THR A 56 -6.36 -6.56 -11.84
CA THR A 56 -7.27 -7.34 -11.00
C THR A 56 -7.02 -7.05 -9.51
N ALA A 57 -8.03 -7.25 -8.67
CA ALA A 57 -7.86 -7.16 -7.22
C ALA A 57 -6.95 -8.28 -6.67
N GLN A 58 -6.96 -9.47 -7.30
CA GLN A 58 -6.11 -10.59 -6.93
C GLN A 58 -4.62 -10.27 -7.10
N ASP A 59 -4.25 -9.56 -8.16
CA ASP A 59 -2.88 -9.12 -8.39
C ASP A 59 -2.38 -8.19 -7.26
N LEU A 60 -3.25 -7.31 -6.75
CA LEU A 60 -2.93 -6.43 -5.62
C LEU A 60 -2.66 -7.25 -4.35
N THR A 61 -3.53 -8.24 -4.07
CA THR A 61 -3.35 -9.15 -2.94
C THR A 61 -2.07 -9.97 -3.07
N LEU A 62 -1.79 -10.52 -4.26
CA LEU A 62 -0.58 -11.28 -4.54
C LEU A 62 0.67 -10.45 -4.28
N PHE A 63 0.71 -9.21 -4.78
CA PHE A 63 1.84 -8.31 -4.55
C PHE A 63 2.06 -8.03 -3.07
N MET A 64 1.01 -7.64 -2.34
CA MET A 64 1.11 -7.34 -0.93
C MET A 64 1.54 -8.55 -0.11
N LYS A 65 0.94 -9.72 -0.37
CA LYS A 65 1.29 -10.97 0.31
C LYS A 65 2.75 -11.34 0.08
N THR A 66 3.22 -11.26 -1.17
CA THR A 66 4.61 -11.59 -1.54
C THR A 66 5.61 -10.70 -0.80
N ILE A 67 5.37 -9.39 -0.73
CA ILE A 67 6.30 -8.48 -0.04
C ILE A 67 6.25 -8.68 1.48
N ILE A 68 5.07 -8.83 2.07
CA ILE A 68 4.98 -8.99 3.53
C ILE A 68 5.58 -10.32 3.99
N GLN A 69 5.47 -11.38 3.18
CA GLN A 69 6.03 -12.70 3.49
C GLN A 69 7.56 -12.72 3.54
N VAL A 70 8.25 -11.78 2.87
CA VAL A 70 9.71 -11.66 2.97
C VAL A 70 10.17 -10.85 4.19
N GLU A 71 9.26 -10.48 5.09
CA GLU A 71 9.58 -9.78 6.35
C GLU A 71 10.35 -8.46 6.12
N PRO A 72 9.75 -7.46 5.43
CA PRO A 72 10.45 -6.26 4.98
C PRO A 72 11.07 -5.45 6.12
N TRP A 73 10.50 -5.54 7.33
CA TRP A 73 11.03 -4.94 8.56
C TRP A 73 12.44 -5.42 8.95
N ARG A 74 12.92 -6.54 8.39
CA ARG A 74 14.29 -7.02 8.59
C ARG A 74 15.31 -6.31 7.70
N TYR A 75 14.85 -5.67 6.63
CA TYR A 75 15.69 -4.99 5.65
C TYR A 75 15.53 -3.47 5.70
N ASP A 76 14.39 -2.99 6.19
CA ASP A 76 14.03 -1.59 6.25
C ASP A 76 13.35 -1.27 7.58
N SER A 77 13.99 -0.41 8.38
CA SER A 77 13.47 0.04 9.68
C SER A 77 12.21 0.89 9.57
N THR A 78 11.86 1.39 8.39
CA THR A 78 10.61 2.12 8.16
C THR A 78 9.41 1.19 8.05
N ALA A 79 9.60 -0.09 7.74
CA ALA A 79 8.52 -1.05 7.62
C ALA A 79 8.09 -1.62 8.98
N PHE A 80 6.79 -1.64 9.23
CA PHE A 80 6.25 -2.26 10.45
C PHE A 80 6.32 -3.77 10.42
N ALA A 81 6.68 -4.36 11.57
CA ALA A 81 6.80 -5.79 11.78
C ALA A 81 5.44 -6.47 11.99
N VAL A 82 4.60 -6.43 10.95
CA VAL A 82 3.27 -7.05 10.98
C VAL A 82 3.17 -8.10 9.87
N PRO A 83 3.04 -9.40 10.22
CA PRO A 83 2.95 -10.46 9.23
C PRO A 83 1.66 -10.38 8.41
N TRP A 84 1.60 -11.19 7.35
CA TRP A 84 0.39 -11.33 6.56
C TRP A 84 -0.65 -12.11 7.35
N HIS A 85 -1.88 -11.59 7.36
CA HIS A 85 -3.04 -12.28 7.92
C HIS A 85 -4.12 -12.34 6.84
N ASP A 86 -4.62 -13.54 6.58
CA ASP A 86 -5.78 -13.68 5.72
C ASP A 86 -7.00 -13.13 6.47
N ALA A 87 -7.75 -12.26 5.80
CA ALA A 87 -8.92 -11.63 6.40
C ALA A 87 -10.00 -12.70 6.69
N PRO A 88 -10.59 -12.72 7.90
CA PRO A 88 -11.66 -13.65 8.20
C PRO A 88 -12.85 -13.37 7.28
N ARG A 89 -13.39 -14.42 6.65
CA ARG A 89 -14.61 -14.31 5.84
C ARG A 89 -15.77 -13.93 6.77
N LYS A 90 -16.50 -12.87 6.42
CA LYS A 90 -17.73 -12.46 7.10
C LYS A 90 -18.90 -12.58 6.12
N ASP A 91 -20.00 -13.17 6.57
CA ASP A 91 -21.21 -13.31 5.74
C ASP A 91 -21.96 -11.98 5.56
N LYS A 92 -21.80 -11.07 6.51
CA LYS A 92 -22.37 -9.72 6.48
C LYS A 92 -21.31 -8.68 6.81
N LEU A 93 -21.19 -7.68 5.93
CA LEU A 93 -20.33 -6.52 6.12
C LEU A 93 -21.20 -5.30 6.45
N THR A 94 -20.79 -4.52 7.44
CA THR A 94 -21.37 -3.19 7.69
C THR A 94 -20.60 -2.18 6.86
N ILE A 95 -21.25 -1.60 5.85
CA ILE A 95 -20.65 -0.61 4.96
C ILE A 95 -21.31 0.74 5.26
N GLY A 96 -20.52 1.71 5.72
CA GLY A 96 -20.95 3.10 5.78
C GLY A 96 -20.91 3.71 4.37
N VAL A 97 -22.00 4.36 3.97
CA VAL A 97 -22.11 5.09 2.69
C VAL A 97 -22.01 6.58 2.97
#